data_AF-X0S5A0-F1
#
_entry.id   AF-X0S5A0-F1
#
_cell.length_a   1.000
_cell.length_b   1.000
_cell.length_c   1.000
_cell.angle_alpha   90.00
_cell.angle_beta   90.00
_cell.angle_gamma   90.00
#
_symmetry.space_group_name_H-M   'P 1'
#
loop_
_entity.id
_entity.type
_entity.pdbx_description
1 polymer ?
#
loop_
_entity_poly.entity_id
_entity_poly.type
_entity_poly.pdbx_seq_one_letter_code
_entity_poly.pdbx_strand_id
1 'polypeptide(L)'
;ENLISNFPGSSYLLDAYYWRGWSFYKLDNFLQAGAAYSKFIQFSRSDDPLRGEVYYRWGESLFKQRKFKEAIESYDKALTLAKEKDILEYSLYQTALCWENLQNWEEAGKALQEFISSFRASSLIAEAHLKLANSLFIRDEFFQAREHYSWVVQNSEKDALAVEAQFGIGNCWFNEKDYDKALVEYLRVPLVYPQYKEWRIKARLQIGLSYFAKGQREEARKEYEKVLAEESLAEKWINEAKKRLKELEE
;
A
#
# COMPACT_ATOMS: atom_id res chain seq x y z
N GLU A 1 -12.07 26.46 -23.46
CA GLU A 1 -13.55 26.54 -23.35
C GLU A 1 -14.23 26.83 -24.68
N ASN A 2 -13.75 27.82 -25.45
CA ASN A 2 -14.33 28.22 -26.75
C ASN A 2 -14.51 27.10 -27.79
N LEU A 3 -13.62 26.09 -27.85
CA LEU A 3 -13.75 25.01 -28.83
C LEU A 3 -14.95 24.10 -28.53
N ILE A 4 -15.16 23.74 -27.26
CA ILE A 4 -16.20 22.82 -26.81
C ILE A 4 -17.59 23.46 -26.96
N SER A 5 -17.71 24.76 -26.66
CA SER A 5 -18.98 25.48 -26.76
C SER A 5 -19.35 25.86 -28.19
N ASN A 6 -18.37 26.12 -29.06
CA ASN A 6 -18.64 26.71 -30.38
C ASN A 6 -18.56 25.70 -31.53
N PHE A 7 -17.94 24.52 -31.33
CA PHE A 7 -17.73 23.52 -32.40
C PHE A 7 -17.99 22.08 -31.92
N PRO A 8 -19.24 21.73 -31.56
CA PRO A 8 -19.59 20.42 -30.99
C PRO A 8 -19.47 19.25 -31.98
N GLY A 9 -19.25 19.50 -33.28
CA GLY A 9 -18.97 18.46 -34.29
C GLY A 9 -17.48 18.35 -34.67
N SER A 10 -16.60 19.06 -33.99
CA SER A 10 -15.17 19.10 -34.30
C SER A 10 -14.48 17.77 -34.01
N SER A 11 -13.55 17.37 -34.89
CA SER A 11 -12.64 16.24 -34.64
C SER A 11 -11.78 16.42 -33.39
N TYR A 12 -11.64 17.65 -32.89
CA TYR A 12 -10.87 18.00 -31.69
C TYR A 12 -11.70 18.02 -30.40
N LEU A 13 -13.01 17.73 -30.47
CA LEU A 13 -13.88 17.78 -29.30
C LEU A 13 -13.45 16.80 -28.21
N LEU A 14 -13.09 15.57 -28.60
CA LEU A 14 -12.64 14.53 -27.68
C LEU A 14 -11.31 14.91 -27.03
N ASP A 15 -10.33 15.37 -27.82
CA ASP A 15 -9.06 15.90 -27.30
C ASP A 15 -9.29 17.03 -26.30
N ALA A 16 -10.22 17.94 -26.58
CA ALA A 16 -10.54 19.04 -25.69
C ALA A 16 -11.10 18.57 -24.34
N TYR A 17 -11.96 17.55 -24.32
CA TYR A 17 -12.45 16.96 -23.07
C TYR A 17 -11.34 16.23 -22.31
N TYR A 18 -10.50 15.47 -23.02
CA TYR A 18 -9.36 14.79 -22.43
C TYR A 18 -8.41 15.79 -21.75
N TRP A 19 -7.95 16.82 -22.47
CA TRP A 19 -6.99 17.80 -21.94
C TRP A 19 -7.59 18.68 -20.85
N ARG A 20 -8.89 18.97 -20.94
CA ARG A 20 -9.61 19.66 -19.86
C ARG A 20 -9.64 18.81 -18.59
N GLY A 21 -9.95 17.53 -18.71
CA GLY A 21 -9.92 16.60 -17.59
C GLY A 21 -8.53 16.52 -16.96
N TRP A 22 -7.50 16.41 -17.79
CA TRP A 22 -6.12 16.36 -17.32
C TRP A 22 -5.67 17.65 -16.62
N SER A 23 -6.02 18.81 -17.19
CA SER A 23 -5.71 20.10 -16.59
C SER A 23 -6.39 20.25 -15.23
N PHE A 24 -7.66 19.88 -15.10
CA PHE A 24 -8.34 19.92 -13.81
C PHE A 24 -7.73 18.94 -12.80
N TYR A 25 -7.37 17.73 -13.23
CA TYR A 25 -6.68 16.77 -12.36
C TYR A 25 -5.38 17.35 -11.81
N LYS A 26 -4.58 18.03 -12.64
CA LYS A 26 -3.33 18.69 -12.20
C LYS A 26 -3.54 19.89 -11.29
N LEU A 27 -4.73 20.46 -11.28
CA LEU A 27 -5.13 21.53 -10.35
C LEU A 27 -5.82 20.97 -9.10
N ASP A 28 -5.69 19.67 -8.83
CA ASP A 28 -6.38 18.92 -7.77
C ASP A 28 -7.91 19.06 -7.80
N ASN A 29 -8.44 19.45 -8.95
CA ASN A 29 -9.86 19.65 -9.15
C ASN A 29 -10.53 18.39 -9.70
N PHE A 30 -10.51 17.34 -8.88
CA PHE A 30 -10.84 15.98 -9.30
C PHE A 30 -12.31 15.79 -9.74
N LEU A 31 -13.22 16.59 -9.17
CA LEU A 31 -14.64 16.55 -9.55
C LEU A 31 -14.83 17.05 -10.99
N GLN A 32 -14.25 18.20 -11.32
CA GLN A 32 -14.28 18.76 -12.68
C GLN A 32 -13.49 17.90 -13.66
N ALA A 33 -12.41 17.26 -13.22
CA ALA A 33 -11.66 16.30 -14.03
C ALA A 33 -12.57 15.12 -14.44
N GLY A 34 -13.24 14.49 -13.47
CA GLY A 34 -14.19 13.41 -13.72
C GLY A 34 -15.35 13.82 -14.63
N ALA A 35 -15.87 15.05 -14.48
CA ALA A 35 -16.91 15.57 -15.37
C ALA A 35 -16.45 15.68 -16.83
N ALA A 36 -15.21 16.12 -17.07
CA ALA A 36 -14.64 16.20 -18.40
C ALA A 36 -14.39 14.81 -19.01
N TYR A 37 -13.86 13.86 -18.23
CA TYR A 37 -13.69 12.47 -18.67
C TYR A 37 -15.02 11.79 -18.97
N SER A 38 -16.05 12.02 -18.15
CA SER A 38 -17.41 11.52 -18.43
C SER A 38 -17.94 12.03 -19.77
N LYS A 39 -17.69 13.31 -20.11
CA LYS A 39 -18.04 13.86 -21.43
C LYS A 39 -17.26 13.23 -22.57
N PHE A 40 -15.97 12.95 -22.40
CA PHE A 40 -15.21 12.18 -23.37
C PHE A 40 -15.86 10.81 -23.63
N ILE A 41 -16.19 10.07 -22.57
CA ILE A 41 -16.81 8.74 -22.68
C ILE A 41 -18.21 8.79 -23.32
N GLN A 42 -18.97 9.86 -23.08
CA GLN A 42 -20.29 10.09 -23.65
C GLN A 42 -20.25 10.30 -25.18
N PHE A 43 -19.24 11.03 -25.68
CA PHE A 43 -19.18 11.43 -27.09
C PHE A 43 -18.23 10.58 -27.95
N SER A 44 -17.34 9.79 -27.34
CA SER A 44 -16.47 8.85 -28.06
C SER A 44 -17.23 7.59 -28.49
N ARG A 45 -16.79 6.99 -29.59
CA ARG A 45 -17.29 5.67 -30.02
C ARG A 45 -16.79 4.58 -29.07
N SER A 46 -17.50 3.46 -28.97
CA SER A 46 -17.11 2.36 -28.07
C SER A 46 -15.73 1.75 -28.36
N ASP A 47 -15.27 1.83 -29.61
CA ASP A 47 -13.98 1.33 -30.11
C ASP A 47 -12.87 2.39 -30.15
N ASP A 48 -13.11 3.58 -29.58
CA ASP A 48 -12.12 4.65 -29.52
C ASP A 48 -10.90 4.22 -28.67
N PRO A 49 -9.67 4.30 -29.21
CA PRO A 49 -8.47 3.78 -28.56
C PRO A 49 -8.12 4.50 -27.25
N LEU A 50 -8.53 5.75 -27.06
CA LEU A 50 -8.22 6.51 -25.85
C LEU A 50 -9.15 6.20 -24.69
N ARG A 51 -10.22 5.41 -24.89
CA ARG A 51 -11.17 5.11 -23.82
C ARG A 51 -10.52 4.41 -22.64
N GLY A 52 -9.61 3.48 -22.88
CA GLY A 52 -8.86 2.82 -21.81
C GLY A 52 -8.11 3.83 -20.93
N GLU A 53 -7.39 4.75 -21.55
CA GLU A 53 -6.68 5.81 -20.84
C GLU A 53 -7.61 6.77 -20.10
N VAL A 54 -8.72 7.18 -20.72
CA VAL A 54 -9.69 8.08 -20.09
C VAL A 54 -10.35 7.43 -18.88
N TYR A 55 -10.69 6.14 -18.96
CA TYR A 55 -11.21 5.39 -17.81
C TYR A 55 -10.17 5.29 -16.69
N TYR A 56 -8.90 5.05 -17.01
CA TYR A 56 -7.82 5.05 -16.03
C TYR A 56 -7.71 6.42 -15.31
N ARG A 57 -7.63 7.52 -16.07
CA ARG A 57 -7.53 8.88 -15.49
C ARG A 57 -8.78 9.29 -14.70
N TRP A 58 -9.94 8.80 -15.12
CA TRP A 58 -11.16 8.99 -14.35
C TRP A 58 -11.11 8.20 -13.04
N GLY A 59 -10.66 6.94 -13.07
CA GLY A 59 -10.37 6.14 -11.88
C GLY A 59 -9.43 6.86 -10.92
N GLU A 60 -8.34 7.46 -11.41
CA GLU A 60 -7.43 8.26 -10.58
C GLU A 60 -8.14 9.44 -9.91
N SER A 61 -8.99 10.14 -10.66
CA SER A 61 -9.77 11.28 -10.14
C SER A 61 -10.77 10.83 -9.06
N LEU A 62 -11.39 9.66 -9.23
CA LEU A 62 -12.33 9.07 -8.27
C LEU A 62 -11.60 8.58 -7.01
N PHE A 63 -10.43 7.97 -7.16
CA PHE A 63 -9.58 7.57 -6.06
C PHE A 63 -9.20 8.76 -5.18
N LYS A 64 -8.78 9.88 -5.78
CA LYS A 64 -8.47 11.13 -5.05
C LYS A 64 -9.68 11.73 -4.33
N GLN A 65 -10.90 11.45 -4.82
CA GLN A 65 -12.15 11.79 -4.15
C GLN A 65 -12.58 10.77 -3.08
N ARG A 66 -11.79 9.71 -2.84
CA ARG A 66 -12.12 8.58 -1.97
C ARG A 66 -13.35 7.79 -2.39
N LYS A 67 -13.75 7.89 -3.66
CA LYS A 67 -14.84 7.12 -4.28
C LYS A 67 -14.29 5.80 -4.80
N PHE A 68 -13.88 4.95 -3.86
CA PHE A 68 -13.09 3.75 -4.19
C PHE A 68 -13.84 2.72 -5.03
N LYS A 69 -15.16 2.56 -4.81
CA LYS A 69 -15.98 1.63 -5.59
C LYS A 69 -16.10 2.07 -7.05
N GLU A 70 -16.43 3.34 -7.26
CA GLU A 70 -16.51 3.92 -8.61
C GLU A 70 -15.15 3.97 -9.31
N ALA A 71 -14.07 4.16 -8.54
CA ALA A 71 -12.70 4.07 -9.05
C ALA A 71 -12.39 2.66 -9.55
N ILE A 72 -12.75 1.61 -8.81
CA ILE A 72 -12.61 0.20 -9.25
C ILE A 72 -13.36 -0.03 -10.55
N GLU A 73 -14.63 0.38 -10.65
CA GLU A 73 -15.41 0.24 -11.89
C GLU A 73 -14.73 0.92 -13.09
N SER A 74 -14.10 2.08 -12.84
CA SER A 74 -13.36 2.80 -13.88
C SER A 74 -12.06 2.08 -14.26
N TYR A 75 -11.29 1.59 -13.29
CA TYR A 75 -10.08 0.82 -13.57
C TYR A 75 -10.38 -0.51 -14.26
N ASP A 76 -11.47 -1.20 -13.94
CA ASP A 76 -11.90 -2.43 -14.62
C ASP A 76 -12.20 -2.16 -16.11
N LYS A 77 -12.83 -1.02 -16.41
CA LYS A 77 -13.01 -0.58 -17.80
C LYS A 77 -11.69 -0.26 -18.47
N ALA A 78 -10.73 0.34 -17.77
CA ALA A 78 -9.39 0.58 -18.30
C ALA A 78 -8.66 -0.74 -18.61
N LEU A 79 -8.69 -1.70 -17.68
CA LEU A 79 -8.12 -3.04 -17.84
C LEU A 79 -8.72 -3.82 -19.02
N THR A 80 -9.99 -3.56 -19.34
CA THR A 80 -10.67 -4.20 -20.48
C THR A 80 -10.34 -3.53 -21.82
N LEU A 81 -10.16 -2.21 -21.84
CA LEU A 81 -10.14 -1.42 -23.08
C LEU A 81 -8.74 -0.93 -23.49
N ALA A 82 -7.84 -0.74 -22.53
CA ALA A 82 -6.48 -0.27 -22.80
C ALA A 82 -5.62 -1.36 -23.43
N LYS A 83 -4.64 -0.95 -24.23
CA LYS A 83 -3.62 -1.85 -24.82
C LYS A 83 -2.23 -1.55 -24.28
N GLU A 84 -2.06 -0.35 -23.73
CA GLU A 84 -0.83 0.18 -23.18
C GLU A 84 -0.52 -0.53 -21.88
N LYS A 85 0.64 -1.19 -21.83
CA LYS A 85 1.08 -1.96 -20.67
C LYS A 85 1.07 -1.13 -19.39
N ASP A 86 1.56 0.11 -19.45
CA ASP A 86 1.63 0.99 -18.28
C ASP A 86 0.22 1.29 -17.72
N ILE A 87 -0.77 1.50 -18.59
CA ILE A 87 -2.16 1.74 -18.14
C ILE A 87 -2.72 0.49 -17.46
N LEU A 88 -2.47 -0.69 -18.01
CA LEU A 88 -2.90 -1.95 -17.41
C LEU A 88 -2.21 -2.19 -16.05
N GLU A 89 -0.90 -1.96 -15.99
CA GLU A 89 -0.08 -2.08 -14.79
C GLU A 89 -0.61 -1.17 -13.67
N TYR A 90 -0.72 0.14 -13.93
CA TYR A 90 -1.20 1.09 -12.94
C TYR A 90 -2.66 0.88 -12.57
N SER A 91 -3.54 0.53 -13.53
CA SER A 91 -4.95 0.29 -13.23
C SER A 91 -5.12 -0.89 -12.27
N LEU A 92 -4.42 -2.01 -12.51
CA LEU A 92 -4.51 -3.18 -11.64
C LEU A 92 -3.95 -2.90 -10.24
N TYR A 93 -2.81 -2.21 -10.16
CA TYR A 93 -2.25 -1.81 -8.88
C TYR A 93 -3.19 -0.86 -8.11
N GLN A 94 -3.78 0.13 -8.79
CA GLN A 94 -4.71 1.06 -8.17
C GLN A 94 -6.02 0.39 -7.74
N THR A 95 -6.50 -0.62 -8.48
CA THR A 95 -7.62 -1.46 -8.04
C THR A 95 -7.33 -2.13 -6.70
N ALA A 96 -6.12 -2.68 -6.51
CA ALA A 96 -5.71 -3.21 -5.21
C ALA A 96 -5.74 -2.15 -4.10
N LEU A 97 -5.22 -0.94 -4.36
CA LEU A 97 -5.24 0.14 -3.38
C LEU A 97 -6.67 0.60 -3.03
N CYS A 98 -7.59 0.60 -4.00
CA CYS A 98 -9.00 0.85 -3.72
C CYS A 98 -9.57 -0.19 -2.75
N TRP A 99 -9.27 -1.48 -2.96
CA TRP A 99 -9.72 -2.55 -2.07
C TRP A 99 -9.10 -2.46 -0.68
N GLU A 100 -7.81 -2.11 -0.56
CA GLU A 100 -7.18 -1.83 0.74
C GLU A 100 -7.89 -0.68 1.48
N ASN A 101 -8.22 0.41 0.78
CA ASN A 101 -8.95 1.54 1.38
C ASN A 101 -10.38 1.17 1.81
N LEU A 102 -10.98 0.19 1.15
CA LEU A 102 -12.27 -0.41 1.52
C LEU A 102 -12.12 -1.49 2.61
N GLN A 103 -10.90 -1.79 3.05
CA GLN A 103 -10.55 -2.87 3.98
C GLN A 103 -11.05 -4.25 3.51
N ASN A 104 -11.21 -4.42 2.21
CA ASN A 104 -11.50 -5.72 1.61
C ASN A 104 -10.18 -6.42 1.25
N TRP A 105 -9.56 -7.01 2.27
CA TRP A 105 -8.24 -7.65 2.17
C TRP A 105 -8.24 -8.89 1.27
N GLU A 106 -9.40 -9.51 1.04
CA GLU A 106 -9.52 -10.64 0.12
C GLU A 106 -9.33 -10.17 -1.32
N GLU A 107 -10.12 -9.18 -1.76
CA GLU A 107 -10.05 -8.65 -3.11
C GLU A 107 -8.77 -7.85 -3.37
N ALA A 108 -8.25 -7.15 -2.36
CA ALA A 108 -6.93 -6.51 -2.44
C ALA A 108 -5.83 -7.56 -2.71
N GLY A 109 -5.86 -8.67 -1.98
CA GLY A 109 -4.91 -9.77 -2.17
C GLY A 109 -4.99 -10.40 -3.57
N LYS A 110 -6.20 -10.62 -4.09
CA LYS A 110 -6.40 -11.15 -5.46
C LYS A 110 -5.80 -10.23 -6.52
N ALA A 111 -6.12 -8.93 -6.46
CA ALA A 111 -5.60 -7.94 -7.40
C ALA A 111 -4.07 -7.82 -7.33
N LEU A 112 -3.47 -7.85 -6.13
CA LEU A 112 -2.01 -7.82 -5.96
C LEU A 112 -1.34 -9.09 -6.48
N GLN A 113 -1.95 -10.25 -6.29
CA GLN A 113 -1.43 -11.52 -6.82
C GLN A 113 -1.46 -11.53 -8.35
N GLU A 114 -2.55 -11.05 -8.96
CA GLU A 114 -2.64 -10.85 -10.41
C GLU A 114 -1.57 -9.88 -10.91
N PHE A 115 -1.39 -8.75 -10.21
CA PHE A 115 -0.36 -7.76 -10.52
C PHE A 115 1.04 -8.36 -10.52
N ILE A 116 1.41 -9.07 -9.44
CA ILE A 116 2.71 -9.73 -9.31
C ILE A 116 2.93 -10.74 -10.44
N SER A 117 1.90 -11.51 -10.79
CA SER A 117 1.99 -12.51 -11.85
C SER A 117 2.19 -11.91 -13.24
N SER A 118 1.55 -10.77 -13.52
CA SER A 118 1.44 -10.13 -14.83
C SER A 118 2.55 -9.10 -15.08
N PHE A 119 3.01 -8.40 -14.04
CA PHE A 119 3.94 -7.27 -14.11
C PHE A 119 5.21 -7.50 -13.28
N ARG A 120 5.83 -8.67 -13.43
CA ARG A 120 7.02 -9.10 -12.66
C ARG A 120 8.23 -8.15 -12.70
N ALA A 121 8.34 -7.33 -13.74
CA ALA A 121 9.41 -6.35 -13.92
C ALA A 121 9.00 -4.91 -13.54
N SER A 122 7.82 -4.74 -12.94
CA SER A 122 7.33 -3.44 -12.49
C SER A 122 8.26 -2.86 -11.42
N SER A 123 8.42 -1.53 -11.44
CA SER A 123 9.07 -0.80 -10.33
C SER A 123 8.29 -0.90 -9.01
N LEU A 124 6.99 -1.22 -9.07
CA LEU A 124 6.11 -1.38 -7.91
C LEU A 124 6.09 -2.81 -7.35
N ILE A 125 6.89 -3.74 -7.92
CA ILE A 125 6.79 -5.16 -7.57
C ILE A 125 7.07 -5.43 -6.08
N ALA A 126 8.07 -4.77 -5.49
CA ALA A 126 8.38 -4.91 -4.08
C ALA A 126 7.26 -4.38 -3.18
N GLU A 127 6.68 -3.22 -3.54
CA GLU A 127 5.55 -2.67 -2.80
C GLU A 127 4.31 -3.55 -2.93
N ALA A 128 4.06 -4.15 -4.10
CA ALA A 128 2.97 -5.09 -4.31
C ALA A 128 3.13 -6.36 -3.47
N HIS A 129 4.35 -6.93 -3.40
CA HIS A 129 4.64 -8.06 -2.52
C HIS A 129 4.42 -7.70 -1.04
N LEU A 130 4.86 -6.52 -0.61
CA LEU A 130 4.66 -6.06 0.77
C LEU A 130 3.17 -5.92 1.10
N LYS A 131 2.40 -5.27 0.23
CA LYS A 131 0.95 -5.10 0.40
C LYS A 131 0.18 -6.41 0.39
N LEU A 132 0.61 -7.37 -0.45
CA LEU A 132 0.01 -8.71 -0.46
C LEU A 132 0.29 -9.43 0.86
N ALA A 133 1.54 -9.35 1.35
CA ALA A 133 1.90 -9.90 2.65
C ALA A 133 1.09 -9.28 3.79
N ASN A 134 0.88 -7.95 3.78
CA ASN A 134 0.03 -7.25 4.74
C ASN A 134 -1.43 -7.75 4.67
N SER A 135 -1.98 -7.90 3.46
CA SER A 135 -3.35 -8.40 3.25
C SER A 135 -3.52 -9.83 3.76
N LEU A 136 -2.54 -10.71 3.49
CA LEU A 136 -2.50 -12.09 3.99
C LEU A 136 -2.36 -12.13 5.51
N PHE A 137 -1.51 -11.27 6.09
CA PHE A 137 -1.33 -11.18 7.54
C PHE A 137 -2.63 -10.81 8.26
N ILE A 138 -3.39 -9.84 7.73
CA ILE A 138 -4.68 -9.42 8.32
C ILE A 138 -5.73 -10.55 8.24
N ARG A 139 -5.58 -11.45 7.27
CA ARG A 139 -6.42 -12.64 7.08
C ARG A 139 -5.91 -13.87 7.85
N ASP A 140 -4.94 -13.70 8.75
CA ASP A 140 -4.27 -14.76 9.50
C ASP A 140 -3.55 -15.82 8.65
N GLU A 141 -3.29 -15.53 7.37
CA GLU A 141 -2.56 -16.40 6.42
C GLU A 141 -1.05 -16.20 6.58
N PHE A 142 -0.55 -16.42 7.80
CA PHE A 142 0.80 -16.07 8.23
C PHE A 142 1.91 -16.75 7.44
N PHE A 143 1.73 -18.00 7.02
CA PHE A 143 2.72 -18.71 6.22
C PHE A 143 2.96 -18.02 4.87
N GLN A 144 1.89 -17.75 4.12
CA GLN A 144 1.97 -17.10 2.82
C GLN A 144 2.43 -15.64 2.97
N ALA A 145 1.98 -14.94 4.02
CA ALA A 145 2.46 -13.60 4.33
C ALA A 145 3.99 -13.58 4.50
N ARG A 146 4.56 -14.55 5.24
CA ARG A 146 6.02 -14.68 5.39
C ARG A 146 6.74 -14.95 4.08
N GLU A 147 6.18 -15.73 3.16
CA GLU A 147 6.81 -15.97 1.85
C GLU A 147 6.95 -14.65 1.08
N HIS A 148 5.89 -13.84 1.04
CA HIS A 148 5.92 -12.54 0.36
C HIS A 148 6.79 -11.51 1.08
N TYR A 149 6.75 -11.42 2.42
CA TYR A 149 7.69 -10.55 3.15
C TYR A 149 9.15 -10.97 2.93
N SER A 150 9.45 -12.27 2.96
CA SER A 150 10.81 -12.78 2.73
C SER A 150 11.30 -12.42 1.34
N TRP A 151 10.41 -12.48 0.34
CA TRP A 151 10.72 -12.01 -1.00
C TRP A 151 11.12 -10.53 -1.00
N VAL A 152 10.38 -9.65 -0.31
CA VAL A 152 10.72 -8.22 -0.22
C VAL A 152 12.09 -8.01 0.42
N VAL A 153 12.37 -8.68 1.55
CA VAL A 153 13.66 -8.60 2.25
C VAL A 153 14.83 -9.01 1.35
N GLN A 154 14.65 -10.02 0.50
CA GLN A 154 15.69 -10.54 -0.40
C GLN A 154 15.90 -9.68 -1.66
N ASN A 155 14.87 -8.98 -2.13
CA ASN A 155 14.88 -8.30 -3.43
C ASN A 155 14.91 -6.76 -3.33
N SER A 156 14.82 -6.18 -2.13
CA SER A 156 14.73 -4.73 -1.91
C SER A 156 15.87 -4.24 -1.02
N GLU A 157 17.12 -4.33 -1.50
CA GLU A 157 18.33 -4.14 -0.69
C GLU A 157 18.30 -2.86 0.19
N LYS A 158 18.10 -3.07 1.50
CA LYS A 158 18.23 -2.06 2.57
C LYS A 158 17.36 -0.80 2.42
N ASP A 159 16.21 -0.93 1.77
CA ASP A 159 15.21 0.14 1.67
C ASP A 159 14.17 0.13 2.81
N ALA A 160 13.24 1.08 2.77
CA ALA A 160 12.18 1.21 3.77
C ALA A 160 11.17 0.05 3.74
N LEU A 161 11.02 -0.62 2.59
CA LEU A 161 10.10 -1.74 2.42
C LEU A 161 10.69 -3.01 3.06
N ALA A 162 11.99 -3.25 2.92
CA ALA A 162 12.66 -4.41 3.49
C ALA A 162 12.64 -4.41 5.03
N VAL A 163 12.77 -3.25 5.66
CA VAL A 163 12.67 -3.15 7.13
C VAL A 163 11.23 -3.38 7.62
N GLU A 164 10.22 -2.90 6.90
CA GLU A 164 8.82 -3.17 7.19
C GLU A 164 8.51 -4.66 7.02
N ALA A 165 8.96 -5.27 5.93
CA ALA A 165 8.80 -6.69 5.66
C ALA A 165 9.47 -7.56 6.73
N GLN A 166 10.72 -7.24 7.10
CA GLN A 166 11.44 -7.94 8.17
C GLN A 166 10.68 -7.91 9.49
N PHE A 167 10.09 -6.76 9.83
CA PHE A 167 9.24 -6.62 11.00
C PHE A 167 7.93 -7.42 10.84
N GLY A 168 7.34 -7.43 9.64
CA GLY A 168 6.16 -8.21 9.28
C GLY A 168 6.35 -9.73 9.49
N ILE A 169 7.51 -10.28 9.13
CA ILE A 169 7.84 -11.69 9.40
C ILE A 169 7.82 -11.98 10.91
N GLY A 170 8.38 -11.07 11.72
CA GLY A 170 8.31 -11.16 13.18
C GLY A 170 6.87 -11.16 13.70
N ASN A 171 6.01 -10.27 13.16
CA ASN A 171 4.59 -10.23 13.51
C ASN A 171 3.87 -11.54 13.18
N CYS A 172 4.16 -12.16 12.04
CA CYS A 172 3.59 -13.45 11.67
C CYS A 172 3.91 -14.53 12.72
N TRP A 173 5.19 -14.68 13.09
CA TRP A 173 5.61 -15.64 14.11
C TRP A 173 5.02 -15.33 15.49
N PHE A 174 4.95 -14.04 15.85
CA PHE A 174 4.35 -13.61 17.12
C PHE A 174 2.88 -14.01 17.22
N ASN A 175 2.09 -13.83 16.15
CA ASN A 175 0.67 -14.21 16.12
C ASN A 175 0.47 -15.73 16.15
N GLU A 176 1.38 -16.48 15.55
CA GLU A 176 1.44 -17.94 15.69
C GLU A 176 1.95 -18.41 17.06
N LYS A 177 2.30 -17.48 17.96
CA LYS A 177 2.86 -17.72 19.31
C LYS A 177 4.24 -18.41 19.32
N ASP A 178 4.91 -18.45 18.17
CA ASP A 178 6.31 -18.87 18.08
C ASP A 178 7.21 -17.67 18.42
N TYR A 179 7.24 -17.34 19.71
CA TYR A 179 7.95 -16.17 20.21
C TYR A 179 9.46 -16.27 20.04
N ASP A 180 10.02 -17.48 19.96
CA ASP A 180 11.44 -17.69 19.68
C ASP A 180 11.81 -17.24 18.26
N LYS A 181 11.03 -17.65 17.26
CA LYS A 181 11.24 -17.16 15.89
C LYS A 181 10.90 -15.68 15.75
N ALA A 182 9.84 -15.20 16.42
CA ALA A 182 9.50 -13.78 16.41
C ALA A 182 10.67 -12.91 16.92
N LEU A 183 11.29 -13.30 18.04
CA LEU A 183 12.47 -12.64 18.60
C LEU A 183 13.61 -12.54 17.59
N VAL A 184 13.93 -13.64 16.90
CA VAL A 184 15.00 -13.66 15.88
C VAL A 184 14.73 -12.62 14.79
N GLU A 185 13.52 -12.59 14.26
CA GLU A 185 13.17 -11.69 13.16
C GLU A 185 13.07 -10.22 13.60
N TYR A 186 12.55 -9.95 14.81
CA TYR A 186 12.57 -8.59 15.35
C TYR A 186 13.98 -8.10 15.68
N LEU A 187 14.88 -8.97 16.19
CA LEU A 187 16.27 -8.62 16.48
C LEU A 187 17.08 -8.25 15.23
N ARG A 188 16.72 -8.80 14.06
CA ARG A 188 17.32 -8.40 12.78
C ARG A 188 17.06 -6.94 12.44
N VAL A 189 15.93 -6.36 12.87
CA VAL A 189 15.57 -4.98 12.55
C VAL A 189 16.62 -3.97 13.04
N PRO A 190 16.92 -3.86 14.35
CA PRO A 190 17.93 -2.92 14.84
C PRO A 190 19.37 -3.26 14.39
N LEU A 191 19.65 -4.51 14.01
CA LEU A 191 20.98 -4.94 13.57
C LEU A 191 21.26 -4.63 12.09
N VAL A 192 20.30 -4.92 11.21
CA VAL A 192 20.45 -4.81 9.75
C VAL A 192 20.02 -3.43 9.23
N TYR A 193 19.05 -2.81 9.91
CA TYR A 193 18.43 -1.55 9.50
C TYR A 193 18.61 -0.44 10.55
N PRO A 194 19.84 -0.21 11.05
CA PRO A 194 20.06 0.72 12.16
C PRO A 194 19.66 2.17 11.82
N GLN A 195 19.61 2.56 10.55
CA GLN A 195 19.21 3.91 10.15
C GLN A 195 17.71 4.19 10.36
N TYR A 196 16.86 3.16 10.41
CA TYR A 196 15.40 3.32 10.49
C TYR A 196 14.92 3.36 11.95
N LYS A 197 15.20 4.48 12.63
CA LYS A 197 14.93 4.66 14.07
C LYS A 197 13.54 4.22 14.53
N GLU A 198 12.48 4.61 13.80
CA GLU A 198 11.11 4.24 14.17
C GLU A 198 10.87 2.72 14.12
N TRP A 199 11.42 2.04 13.12
CA TRP A 199 11.34 0.58 13.03
C TRP A 199 12.14 -0.12 14.12
N ARG A 200 13.31 0.40 14.49
CA ARG A 200 14.07 -0.12 15.64
C ARG A 200 13.27 -0.05 16.94
N ILE A 201 12.60 1.09 17.18
CA ILE A 201 11.78 1.29 18.38
C ILE A 201 10.60 0.30 18.38
N LYS A 202 9.88 0.19 17.27
CA LYS A 202 8.78 -0.80 17.10
C LYS A 202 9.29 -2.23 17.36
N ALA A 203 10.44 -2.60 16.80
CA ALA A 203 11.06 -3.90 16.99
C ALA A 203 11.42 -4.15 18.46
N ARG A 204 12.05 -3.20 19.16
CA ARG A 204 12.37 -3.36 20.60
C ARG A 204 11.14 -3.56 21.46
N LEU A 205 10.05 -2.83 21.19
CA LEU A 205 8.79 -3.05 21.88
C LEU A 205 8.26 -4.48 21.65
N GLN A 206 8.33 -4.98 20.42
CA GLN A 206 7.90 -6.35 20.11
C GLN A 206 8.84 -7.43 20.66
N ILE A 207 10.15 -7.17 20.73
CA ILE A 207 11.11 -8.06 21.40
C ILE A 207 10.75 -8.15 22.90
N GLY A 208 10.48 -7.01 23.55
CA GLY A 208 10.04 -6.99 24.93
C GLY A 208 8.72 -7.75 25.14
N LEU A 209 7.74 -7.58 24.25
CA LEU A 209 6.49 -8.33 24.28
C LEU A 209 6.69 -9.83 24.10
N SER A 210 7.61 -10.22 23.21
CA SER A 210 7.95 -11.62 22.96
C SER A 210 8.61 -12.25 24.19
N TYR A 211 9.53 -11.54 24.85
CA TYR A 211 10.10 -11.98 26.13
C TYR A 211 9.05 -12.09 27.23
N PHE A 212 8.15 -11.11 27.34
CA PHE A 212 7.08 -11.13 28.33
C PHE A 212 6.13 -12.33 28.12
N ALA A 213 5.74 -12.60 26.88
CA ALA A 213 4.89 -13.75 26.52
C ALA A 213 5.56 -15.10 26.84
N LYS A 214 6.89 -15.14 26.87
CA LYS A 214 7.69 -16.30 27.31
C LYS A 214 7.92 -16.36 28.84
N GLY A 215 7.39 -15.41 29.61
CA GLY A 215 7.61 -15.28 31.05
C GLY A 215 8.95 -14.66 31.44
N GLN A 216 9.74 -14.19 30.47
CA GLN A 216 11.07 -13.59 30.65
C GLN A 216 10.94 -12.09 30.96
N ARG A 217 10.40 -11.78 32.14
CA ARG A 217 10.04 -10.40 32.54
C ARG A 217 11.24 -9.46 32.61
N GLU A 218 12.39 -9.94 33.10
CA GLU A 218 13.59 -9.10 33.23
C GLU A 218 14.18 -8.73 31.86
N GLU A 219 14.17 -9.67 30.92
CA GLU A 219 14.55 -9.44 29.53
C GLU A 219 13.60 -8.45 28.85
N ALA A 220 12.29 -8.59 29.09
CA ALA A 220 11.29 -7.65 28.60
C ALA A 220 11.53 -6.23 29.14
N ARG A 221 11.76 -6.10 30.45
CA ARG A 221 12.07 -4.83 31.13
C ARG A 221 13.26 -4.13 30.49
N LYS A 222 14.36 -4.87 30.29
CA LYS A 222 15.59 -4.34 29.65
C LYS A 222 15.33 -3.77 28.26
N GLU A 223 14.47 -4.40 27.45
CA GLU A 223 14.17 -3.89 26.10
C GLU A 223 13.32 -2.62 26.14
N TYR A 224 12.34 -2.53 27.04
CA TYR A 224 11.55 -1.31 27.20
C TYR A 224 12.37 -0.14 27.76
N GLU A 225 13.30 -0.41 28.68
CA GLU A 225 14.26 0.59 29.17
C GLU A 225 15.20 1.08 28.06
N LYS A 226 15.67 0.19 27.17
CA LYS A 226 16.44 0.59 25.99
C LYS A 226 15.65 1.51 25.07
N VAL A 227 14.34 1.32 24.92
CA VAL A 227 13.48 2.25 24.17
C VAL A 227 13.49 3.63 24.84
N LEU A 228 13.30 3.69 26.15
CA LEU A 228 13.29 4.96 26.90
C LEU A 228 14.64 5.69 26.91
N ALA A 229 15.75 4.98 26.66
CA ALA A 229 17.09 5.55 26.55
C ALA A 229 17.40 6.14 25.16
N GLU A 230 16.54 5.95 24.14
CA GLU A 230 16.75 6.53 22.81
C GLU A 230 16.58 8.06 22.84
N GLU A 231 17.57 8.79 22.31
CA GLU A 231 17.52 10.25 22.24
C GLU A 231 16.40 10.74 21.33
N SER A 232 15.79 11.90 21.61
CA SER A 232 14.74 12.51 20.78
C SER A 232 13.58 11.55 20.46
N LEU A 233 13.04 10.90 21.48
CA LEU A 233 11.94 9.94 21.35
C LEU A 233 10.57 10.64 21.31
N ALA A 234 9.72 10.25 20.37
CA ALA A 234 8.36 10.77 20.29
C ALA A 234 7.52 10.32 21.50
N GLU A 235 6.63 11.19 21.98
CA GLU A 235 5.82 10.95 23.19
C GLU A 235 5.00 9.65 23.12
N LYS A 236 4.47 9.30 21.94
CA LYS A 236 3.76 8.03 21.72
C LYS A 236 4.59 6.81 22.14
N TRP A 237 5.88 6.82 21.89
CA TRP A 237 6.77 5.70 22.21
C TRP A 237 7.19 5.68 23.68
N ILE A 238 7.34 6.85 24.29
CA ILE A 238 7.57 6.98 25.74
C ILE A 238 6.37 6.39 26.49
N ASN A 239 5.16 6.79 26.10
CA ASN A 239 3.93 6.34 26.74
C ASN A 239 3.73 4.84 26.57
N GLU A 240 3.97 4.31 25.37
CA GLU A 240 3.88 2.87 25.14
C GLU A 240 4.91 2.08 25.96
N ALA A 241 6.18 2.47 25.97
CA ALA A 241 7.21 1.77 26.75
C ALA A 241 6.92 1.80 28.27
N LYS A 242 6.48 2.95 28.80
CA LYS A 242 6.06 3.08 30.21
C LYS A 242 4.85 2.21 30.54
N LYS A 243 3.87 2.16 29.64
CA LYS A 243 2.70 1.27 29.78
C LYS A 243 3.15 -0.18 29.87
N ARG A 244 4.04 -0.62 28.96
CA ARG A 244 4.57 -1.99 28.98
C ARG A 244 5.36 -2.32 30.23
N LEU A 245 6.17 -1.39 30.73
CA LEU A 245 6.89 -1.58 31.99
C LEU A 245 5.95 -1.80 33.17
N LYS A 246 4.83 -1.05 33.23
CA LYS A 246 3.81 -1.23 34.25
C LYS A 246 3.13 -2.61 34.16
N GLU A 247 2.81 -3.06 32.94
CA GLU A 247 2.23 -4.39 32.70
C GLU A 247 3.14 -5.55 33.16
N LEU A 248 4.45 -5.34 33.32
CA LEU A 248 5.36 -6.37 33.84
C LEU A 248 5.25 -6.57 35.37
N GLU A 249 4.75 -5.57 36.09
CA GLU A 249 4.64 -5.52 37.55
C GLU A 249 3.30 -6.09 38.06
N GLU A 250 2.32 -6.21 37.17
CA GLU A 250 1.02 -6.85 37.39
C GLU A 250 1.09 -8.38 37.14
#